data_AF-A0A2N2C5Q7-F1
#
_entry.id   AF-A0A2N2C5Q7-F1
#
_cell.length_a   1.000
_cell.length_b   1.000
_cell.length_c   1.000
_cell.angle_alpha   90.00
_cell.angle_beta   90.00
_cell.angle_gamma   90.00
#
_symmetry.space_group_name_H-M   'P 1'
#
loop_
_entity.id
_entity.type
_entity.pdbx_description
1 polymer ?
#
loop_
_entity_poly.entity_id
_entity_poly.type
_entity_poly.pdbx_seq_one_letter_code
_entity_poly.pdbx_strand_id
1 'polypeptide(L)'
;MKLIEQYIYAIGKYLPYNSRKDIKKELYASLLDEIEATYGENPTQKELEAAITAYGTPRQVANRYKENNLVIGSGYTDLFFFISKLIIFALSIAFTIIFVIGLLEGDLTPNKIIVDIARTIARIIGASLSAIAWVGIGFIILTRLNNDHHIDLEDDWTPKDLADIHIGPEGESKIESGLSIFFILVFIVIINTMPFLPSIAESIISSIYCMVPKPRKWFYLIC
;
A
#
# COMPACT_ATOMS: atom_id res chain seq x y z
N MET A 1 -14.26 2.77 32.32
CA MET A 1 -13.73 1.84 31.30
C MET A 1 -13.48 2.48 29.93
N LYS A 2 -14.31 3.43 29.45
CA LYS A 2 -14.12 4.13 28.16
C LYS A 2 -12.68 4.65 27.89
N LEU A 3 -11.99 5.16 28.90
CA LEU A 3 -10.63 5.69 28.77
C LEU A 3 -9.60 4.59 28.43
N ILE A 4 -9.79 3.36 28.93
CA ILE A 4 -8.97 2.19 28.57
C ILE A 4 -9.21 1.83 27.10
N GLU A 5 -10.46 1.79 26.67
CA GLU A 5 -10.81 1.50 25.27
C GLU A 5 -10.20 2.53 24.32
N GLN A 6 -10.24 3.82 24.67
CA GLN A 6 -9.60 4.90 23.92
C GLN A 6 -8.07 4.73 23.88
N TYR A 7 -7.47 4.30 24.99
CA TYR A 7 -6.04 4.03 25.08
C TYR A 7 -5.61 2.86 24.19
N ILE A 8 -6.31 1.71 24.27
CA ILE A 8 -6.07 0.54 23.40
C ILE A 8 -6.33 0.89 21.92
N TYR A 9 -7.33 1.72 21.64
CA TYR A 9 -7.60 2.21 20.29
C TYR A 9 -6.43 3.08 19.76
N ALA A 10 -5.88 3.97 20.60
CA ALA A 10 -4.72 4.79 20.27
C ALA A 10 -3.47 3.94 20.01
N ILE A 11 -3.18 2.95 20.86
CA ILE A 11 -2.09 1.98 20.66
C ILE A 11 -2.26 1.23 19.33
N GLY A 12 -3.50 0.81 19.05
CA GLY A 12 -3.90 0.11 17.84
C GLY A 12 -3.42 0.74 16.54
N LYS A 13 -3.36 2.07 16.47
CA LYS A 13 -2.91 2.79 15.27
C LYS A 13 -1.44 2.55 14.92
N TYR A 14 -0.64 2.15 15.91
CA TYR A 14 0.81 1.91 15.77
C TYR A 14 1.17 0.43 15.69
N LEU A 15 0.21 -0.47 15.91
CA LEU A 15 0.42 -1.92 15.89
C LEU A 15 0.41 -2.51 14.46
N PRO A 16 1.16 -3.61 14.23
CA PRO A 16 1.11 -4.42 13.01
C PRO A 16 -0.32 -4.84 12.68
N TYR A 17 -0.79 -4.69 11.44
CA TYR A 17 -2.19 -4.96 11.08
C TYR A 17 -2.60 -6.43 11.32
N ASN A 18 -1.75 -7.38 10.91
CA ASN A 18 -2.04 -8.82 11.00
C ASN A 18 -2.28 -9.33 12.43
N SER A 19 -1.52 -8.84 13.41
CA SER A 19 -1.65 -9.22 14.81
C SER A 19 -2.36 -8.15 15.65
N ARG A 20 -2.83 -7.06 15.04
CA ARG A 20 -3.43 -5.90 15.74
C ARG A 20 -4.57 -6.33 16.66
N LYS A 21 -5.47 -7.17 16.16
CA LYS A 21 -6.66 -7.59 16.90
C LYS A 21 -6.31 -8.41 18.13
N ASP A 22 -5.39 -9.36 17.97
CA ASP A 22 -4.97 -10.25 19.04
C ASP A 22 -4.14 -9.49 20.07
N ILE A 23 -3.18 -8.67 19.62
CA ILE A 23 -2.38 -7.80 20.50
C ILE A 23 -3.27 -6.81 21.26
N LYS A 24 -4.28 -6.19 20.62
CA LYS A 24 -5.24 -5.32 21.31
C LYS A 24 -5.98 -6.05 22.42
N LYS A 25 -6.41 -7.29 22.15
CA LYS A 25 -7.14 -8.11 23.13
C LYS A 25 -6.26 -8.48 24.31
N GLU A 26 -5.02 -8.89 24.04
CA GLU A 26 -4.01 -9.19 25.05
C GLU A 26 -3.68 -7.97 25.90
N LEU A 27 -3.42 -6.82 25.27
CA LEU A 27 -3.14 -5.56 25.96
C LEU A 27 -4.31 -5.10 26.81
N TYR A 28 -5.54 -5.23 26.31
CA TYR A 28 -6.74 -4.87 27.06
C TYR A 28 -6.86 -5.73 28.32
N ALA A 29 -6.68 -7.05 28.20
CA ALA A 29 -6.74 -7.96 29.33
C ALA A 29 -5.61 -7.69 30.33
N SER A 30 -4.36 -7.61 29.87
CA SER A 30 -3.19 -7.37 30.72
C SER A 30 -3.28 -6.05 31.48
N LEU A 31 -3.72 -4.96 30.83
CA LEU A 31 -3.86 -3.66 31.47
C LEU A 31 -5.00 -3.67 32.49
N LEU A 32 -6.11 -4.37 32.20
CA LEU A 32 -7.23 -4.50 33.13
C LEU A 32 -6.80 -5.29 34.38
N ASP A 33 -6.12 -6.42 34.21
CA ASP A 33 -5.62 -7.25 35.31
C ASP A 33 -4.67 -6.45 36.23
N GLU A 34 -3.78 -5.62 35.67
CA GLU A 34 -2.84 -4.79 36.43
C GLU A 34 -3.53 -3.66 37.21
N ILE A 35 -4.55 -3.05 36.61
CA ILE A 35 -5.38 -2.03 37.27
C ILE A 35 -6.18 -2.65 38.41
N GLU A 36 -6.82 -3.80 38.19
CA GLU A 36 -7.61 -4.50 39.21
C GLU A 36 -6.74 -4.97 40.37
N ALA A 37 -5.52 -5.45 40.09
CA ALA A 37 -4.56 -5.85 41.12
C ALA A 37 -4.06 -4.67 41.98
N THR A 38 -3.96 -3.47 41.41
CA THR A 38 -3.38 -2.29 42.09
C THR A 38 -4.45 -1.43 42.77
N TYR A 39 -5.61 -1.25 42.14
CA TYR A 39 -6.65 -0.30 42.56
C TYR A 39 -8.02 -0.96 42.84
N GLY A 40 -8.18 -2.27 42.58
CA GLY A 40 -9.43 -3.01 42.76
C GLY A 40 -10.40 -2.90 41.58
N GLU A 41 -11.60 -3.48 41.72
CA GLU A 41 -12.60 -3.60 40.64
C GLU A 41 -13.22 -2.26 40.19
N ASN A 42 -13.16 -1.21 41.00
CA ASN A 42 -13.77 0.09 40.72
C ASN A 42 -12.78 1.26 40.91
N PRO A 43 -11.76 1.36 40.06
CA PRO A 43 -10.79 2.46 40.12
C PRO A 43 -11.46 3.79 39.76
N THR A 44 -11.06 4.84 40.46
CA THR A 44 -11.43 6.22 40.13
C THR A 44 -10.75 6.68 38.85
N GLN A 45 -11.26 7.76 38.24
CA GLN A 45 -10.70 8.30 37.00
C GLN A 45 -9.21 8.69 37.13
N LYS A 46 -8.81 9.24 38.28
CA LYS A 46 -7.40 9.59 38.54
C LYS A 46 -6.49 8.37 38.62
N GLU A 47 -6.99 7.26 39.19
CA GLU A 47 -6.24 6.01 39.28
C GLU A 47 -6.07 5.37 37.89
N LEU A 48 -7.10 5.47 37.05
CA LEU A 48 -7.01 5.04 35.65
C LEU A 48 -5.97 5.85 34.85
N GLU A 49 -5.97 7.18 35.02
CA GLU A 49 -4.98 8.06 34.38
C GLU A 49 -3.56 7.75 34.86
N ALA A 50 -3.38 7.49 36.16
CA ALA A 50 -2.09 7.10 36.73
C ALA A 50 -1.60 5.76 36.19
N ALA A 51 -2.48 4.75 36.12
CA ALA A 51 -2.16 3.43 35.57
C ALA A 51 -1.76 3.51 34.08
N ILE A 52 -2.53 4.25 33.28
CA ILE A 52 -2.24 4.46 31.85
C ILE A 52 -0.90 5.18 31.66
N THR A 53 -0.63 6.20 32.49
CA THR A 53 0.66 6.92 32.45
C THR A 53 1.83 6.01 32.80
N ALA A 54 1.67 5.17 33.84
CA ALA A 54 2.68 4.20 34.24
C ALA A 54 2.92 3.13 33.16
N TYR A 55 1.88 2.77 32.40
CA TYR A 55 1.97 1.79 31.32
C TYR A 55 2.77 2.30 30.10
N GLY A 56 2.82 3.62 29.91
CA GLY A 56 3.62 4.32 28.90
C GLY A 56 2.80 5.06 27.85
N THR A 57 3.46 5.71 26.88
CA THR A 57 2.74 6.34 25.75
C THR A 57 2.24 5.28 24.75
N PRO A 58 1.13 5.51 24.03
CA PRO A 58 0.60 4.53 23.07
C PRO A 58 1.63 4.04 22.05
N ARG A 59 2.56 4.93 21.67
CA ARG A 59 3.63 4.65 20.73
C ARG A 59 4.75 3.82 21.35
N GLN A 60 5.16 4.12 22.59
CA GLN A 60 6.14 3.32 23.32
C GLN A 60 5.63 1.89 23.54
N VAL A 61 4.36 1.76 23.96
CA VAL A 61 3.74 0.45 24.18
C VAL A 61 3.66 -0.34 22.87
N ALA A 62 3.21 0.29 21.77
CA ALA A 62 3.15 -0.38 20.47
C ALA A 62 4.52 -0.83 19.96
N ASN A 63 5.59 -0.07 20.24
CA ASN A 63 6.94 -0.43 19.84
C ASN A 63 7.43 -1.73 20.53
N ARG A 64 6.94 -2.07 21.72
CA ARG A 64 7.25 -3.37 22.37
C ARG A 64 6.79 -4.57 21.53
N TYR A 65 5.76 -4.38 20.71
CA TYR A 65 5.16 -5.39 19.85
C TYR A 65 5.58 -5.25 18.37
N LYS A 66 6.45 -4.28 18.04
CA LYS A 66 7.06 -4.23 16.72
C LYS A 66 8.19 -5.25 16.66
N GLU A 67 7.96 -6.34 15.94
CA GLU A 67 9.05 -7.21 15.52
C GLU A 67 10.02 -6.40 14.65
N ASN A 68 11.17 -6.05 15.22
CA ASN A 68 12.15 -5.09 14.69
C ASN A 68 12.86 -5.51 13.39
N ASN A 69 12.41 -6.53 12.66
CA ASN A 69 13.20 -7.12 11.56
C ASN A 69 12.38 -7.52 10.32
N LEU A 70 11.28 -6.84 10.03
CA LEU A 70 10.59 -7.05 8.75
C LEU A 70 11.22 -6.17 7.65
N VAL A 71 11.66 -6.81 6.56
CA VAL A 71 12.23 -6.15 5.36
C VAL A 71 11.26 -5.12 4.75
N ILE A 72 9.96 -5.34 4.93
CA ILE A 72 8.88 -4.41 4.59
C ILE A 72 8.14 -4.11 5.90
N GLY A 73 7.96 -2.83 6.22
CA GLY A 73 7.37 -2.42 7.50
C GLY A 73 5.97 -3.01 7.67
N SER A 74 5.62 -3.41 8.89
CA SER A 74 4.36 -4.13 9.18
C SER A 74 3.08 -3.40 8.75
N GLY A 75 3.13 -2.07 8.60
CA GLY A 75 2.03 -1.27 8.06
C GLY A 75 1.85 -1.37 6.54
N TYR A 76 2.81 -1.95 5.82
CA TYR A 76 2.84 -2.01 4.36
C TYR A 76 2.80 -3.44 3.80
N THR A 77 3.00 -4.45 4.63
CA THR A 77 3.08 -5.87 4.23
C THR A 77 1.81 -6.37 3.54
N ASP A 78 0.62 -6.05 4.08
CA ASP A 78 -0.64 -6.54 3.50
C ASP A 78 -0.95 -5.86 2.17
N LEU A 79 -0.62 -4.58 2.07
CA LEU A 79 -0.72 -3.82 0.83
C LEU A 79 0.22 -4.40 -0.25
N PHE A 80 1.44 -4.79 0.11
CA PHE A 80 2.38 -5.44 -0.80
C PHE A 80 1.81 -6.76 -1.36
N PHE A 81 1.24 -7.63 -0.51
CA PHE A 81 0.64 -8.89 -0.98
C PHE A 81 -0.62 -8.65 -1.81
N PHE A 82 -1.44 -7.67 -1.44
CA PHE A 82 -2.62 -7.28 -2.22
C PHE A 82 -2.23 -6.82 -3.63
N ILE A 83 -1.26 -5.91 -3.73
CA ILE A 83 -0.72 -5.43 -5.01
C ILE A 83 -0.11 -6.58 -5.81
N SER A 84 0.68 -7.45 -5.16
CA SER A 84 1.30 -8.60 -5.83
C SER A 84 0.26 -9.54 -6.46
N LYS A 85 -0.85 -9.80 -5.76
CA LYS A 85 -1.97 -10.59 -6.30
C LYS A 85 -2.62 -9.91 -7.50
N LEU A 86 -2.84 -8.60 -7.43
CA LEU A 86 -3.40 -7.83 -8.56
C LEU A 86 -2.48 -7.86 -9.78
N ILE A 87 -1.17 -7.75 -9.59
CA ILE A 87 -0.18 -7.84 -10.67
C ILE A 87 -0.24 -9.20 -11.35
N ILE A 88 -0.21 -10.30 -10.58
CA ILE A 88 -0.28 -11.66 -11.14
C ILE A 88 -1.58 -11.85 -11.93
N PHE A 89 -2.70 -11.38 -11.39
CA PHE A 89 -4.00 -11.48 -12.04
C PHE A 89 -4.05 -10.69 -13.35
N ALA A 90 -3.63 -9.43 -13.34
CA ALA A 90 -3.61 -8.57 -14.52
C ALA A 90 -2.67 -9.11 -15.62
N LEU A 91 -1.46 -9.56 -15.24
CA LEU A 91 -0.51 -10.16 -16.18
C LEU A 91 -1.03 -11.47 -16.77
N SER A 92 -1.69 -12.30 -15.96
CA SER A 92 -2.30 -13.53 -16.45
C SER A 92 -3.34 -13.23 -17.53
N ILE A 93 -4.26 -12.29 -17.27
CA ILE A 93 -5.27 -11.89 -18.27
C ILE A 93 -4.60 -11.34 -19.54
N ALA A 94 -3.64 -10.43 -19.40
CA ALA A 94 -2.97 -9.81 -20.53
C ALA A 94 -2.27 -10.85 -21.43
N PHE A 95 -1.49 -11.75 -20.85
CA PHE A 95 -0.80 -12.79 -21.61
C PHE A 95 -1.76 -13.85 -22.17
N THR A 96 -2.86 -14.15 -21.50
CA THR A 96 -3.91 -15.02 -22.06
C THR A 96 -4.55 -14.39 -23.30
N ILE A 97 -4.84 -13.08 -23.29
CA ILE A 97 -5.38 -12.39 -24.48
C ILE A 97 -4.39 -12.45 -25.63
N ILE A 98 -3.11 -12.16 -25.37
CA ILE A 98 -2.05 -12.24 -26.39
C ILE A 98 -1.96 -13.66 -26.97
N PHE A 99 -2.07 -14.68 -26.12
CA PHE A 99 -2.09 -16.07 -26.54
C PHE A 99 -3.29 -16.38 -27.46
N VAL A 100 -4.50 -15.93 -27.08
CA VAL A 100 -5.72 -16.13 -27.89
C VAL A 100 -5.60 -15.44 -29.25
N ILE A 101 -5.11 -14.20 -29.30
CA ILE A 101 -4.88 -13.48 -30.56
C ILE A 101 -3.88 -14.25 -31.43
N GLY A 102 -2.78 -14.72 -30.84
CA GLY A 102 -1.78 -15.52 -31.55
C GLY A 102 -2.32 -16.85 -32.11
N LEU A 103 -3.33 -17.45 -31.45
CA LEU A 103 -4.03 -18.63 -31.97
C LEU A 103 -4.94 -18.29 -33.14
N LEU A 104 -5.59 -17.12 -33.15
CA LEU A 104 -6.49 -16.70 -34.23
C LEU A 104 -5.74 -16.31 -35.51
N GLU A 105 -4.54 -15.75 -35.37
CA GLU A 105 -3.71 -15.28 -36.49
C GLU A 105 -2.73 -16.35 -37.01
N GLY A 106 -2.48 -17.41 -36.24
CA GLY A 106 -1.40 -18.37 -36.50
C GLY A 106 -1.86 -19.75 -36.98
N ASP A 107 -0.91 -20.51 -37.54
CA ASP A 107 -1.13 -21.92 -37.86
C ASP A 107 -1.45 -22.77 -36.61
N LEU A 108 -2.51 -23.58 -36.70
CA LEU A 108 -3.04 -24.44 -35.63
C LEU A 108 -2.39 -25.84 -35.61
N THR A 109 -1.07 -25.91 -35.70
CA THR A 109 -0.36 -27.19 -35.59
C THR A 109 -0.25 -27.64 -34.11
N PRO A 110 -0.55 -28.90 -33.76
CA PRO A 110 -0.52 -29.37 -32.37
C PRO A 110 0.80 -29.08 -31.62
N ASN A 111 1.94 -29.30 -32.27
CA ASN A 111 3.25 -29.02 -31.67
C ASN A 111 3.46 -27.53 -31.35
N LYS A 112 2.95 -26.64 -32.22
CA LYS A 112 3.09 -25.19 -32.04
C LYS A 112 2.23 -24.71 -30.87
N ILE A 113 1.00 -25.21 -30.75
CA ILE A 113 0.09 -24.87 -29.64
C ILE A 113 0.72 -25.25 -28.29
N ILE A 114 1.31 -26.44 -28.17
CA ILE A 114 1.98 -26.88 -26.93
C ILE A 114 3.13 -25.94 -26.56
N VAL A 115 3.96 -25.58 -27.54
CA VAL A 115 5.09 -24.65 -27.34
C VAL A 115 4.60 -23.26 -26.94
N ASP A 116 3.53 -22.76 -27.57
CA ASP A 116 2.99 -21.43 -27.27
C ASP A 116 2.31 -21.38 -25.89
N ILE A 117 1.68 -22.47 -25.44
CA ILE A 117 1.18 -22.59 -24.05
C ILE A 117 2.35 -22.51 -23.07
N ALA A 118 3.38 -23.34 -23.27
CA ALA A 118 4.56 -23.35 -22.39
C ALA A 118 5.25 -21.97 -22.33
N ARG A 119 5.37 -21.31 -23.49
CA ARG A 119 5.91 -19.94 -23.58
C ARG A 119 5.05 -18.92 -22.86
N THR A 120 3.73 -19.03 -22.94
CA THR A 120 2.79 -18.11 -22.27
C THR A 120 2.89 -18.25 -20.76
N ILE A 121 2.94 -19.47 -20.24
CA ILE A 121 3.15 -19.74 -18.81
C ILE A 121 4.49 -19.16 -18.34
N ALA A 122 5.57 -19.40 -19.09
CA ALA A 122 6.90 -18.87 -18.76
C ALA A 122 6.91 -17.32 -18.74
N ARG A 123 6.19 -16.68 -19.67
CA ARG A 123 6.04 -15.21 -19.70
C ARG A 123 5.29 -14.70 -18.47
N ILE A 124 4.17 -15.31 -18.09
CA ILE A 124 3.39 -14.93 -16.90
C ILE A 124 4.26 -15.02 -15.65
N ILE A 125 4.97 -16.14 -15.47
CA ILE A 125 5.84 -16.36 -14.31
C ILE A 125 6.98 -15.33 -14.29
N GLY A 126 7.69 -15.16 -15.40
CA GLY A 126 8.83 -14.24 -15.50
C GLY A 126 8.42 -12.78 -15.28
N ALA A 127 7.33 -12.34 -15.91
CA ALA A 127 6.82 -10.98 -15.74
C ALA A 127 6.33 -10.74 -14.32
N SER A 128 5.64 -11.72 -13.71
CA SER A 128 5.15 -11.60 -12.32
C SER A 128 6.30 -11.50 -11.33
N LEU A 129 7.31 -12.36 -11.44
CA LEU A 129 8.51 -12.32 -10.59
C LEU A 129 9.23 -10.97 -10.71
N SER A 130 9.43 -10.48 -11.93
CA SER A 130 10.09 -9.19 -12.16
C SER A 130 9.30 -8.02 -11.57
N ALA A 131 7.99 -7.98 -11.80
CA ALA A 131 7.12 -6.92 -11.29
C ALA A 131 7.06 -6.92 -9.75
N ILE A 132 6.91 -8.10 -9.13
CA ILE A 132 6.91 -8.23 -7.66
C ILE A 132 8.26 -7.79 -7.08
N ALA A 133 9.38 -8.11 -7.74
CA ALA A 133 10.70 -7.67 -7.29
C ALA A 133 10.83 -6.14 -7.29
N TRP A 134 10.42 -5.46 -8.36
CA TRP A 134 10.46 -3.99 -8.44
C TRP A 134 9.52 -3.32 -7.44
N VAL A 135 8.31 -3.84 -7.28
CA VAL A 135 7.37 -3.35 -6.27
C VAL A 135 7.94 -3.56 -4.87
N GLY A 136 8.51 -4.73 -4.59
CA GLY A 136 9.17 -5.04 -3.33
C GLY A 136 10.29 -4.06 -3.00
N ILE A 137 11.15 -3.73 -3.97
CA ILE A 137 12.20 -2.70 -3.81
C ILE A 137 11.58 -1.34 -3.45
N GLY A 138 10.51 -0.93 -4.13
CA GLY A 138 9.79 0.30 -3.81
C GLY A 138 9.26 0.32 -2.37
N PHE A 139 8.65 -0.78 -1.94
CA PHE A 139 8.15 -0.93 -0.57
C PHE A 139 9.26 -0.92 0.49
N ILE A 140 10.42 -1.51 0.18
CA ILE A 140 11.61 -1.46 1.05
C ILE A 140 12.09 -0.02 1.20
N ILE A 141 12.20 0.73 0.09
CA ILE A 141 12.62 2.14 0.11
C ILE A 141 11.62 2.98 0.90
N LEU A 142 10.32 2.83 0.62
CA LEU A 142 9.25 3.51 1.35
C LEU A 142 9.29 3.21 2.85
N THR A 143 9.54 1.95 3.21
CA THR A 143 9.69 1.54 4.61
C THR A 143 10.86 2.25 5.25
N ARG A 144 12.04 2.31 4.60
CA ARG A 144 13.23 2.96 5.15
C ARG A 144 13.06 4.48 5.30
N LEU A 145 12.58 5.16 4.25
CA LEU A 145 12.34 6.61 4.28
C LEU A 145 11.32 7.00 5.35
N ASN A 146 10.28 6.19 5.54
CA ASN A 146 9.24 6.47 6.52
C ASN A 146 9.59 5.99 7.93
N ASN A 147 10.53 5.06 8.09
CA ASN A 147 11.14 4.77 9.40
C ASN A 147 12.03 5.93 9.84
N ASP A 148 12.79 6.56 8.93
CA ASP A 148 13.66 7.70 9.27
C ASP A 148 12.92 8.96 9.77
N HIS A 149 11.59 9.03 9.66
CA HIS A 149 10.76 9.95 10.44
C HIS A 149 10.53 9.47 11.89
N HIS A 150 11.56 8.89 12.50
CA HIS A 150 11.76 8.83 13.94
C HIS A 150 12.07 10.25 14.45
N ILE A 151 11.13 11.17 14.29
CA ILE A 151 11.13 12.34 15.15
C ILE A 151 10.68 11.81 16.51
N ASP A 152 11.64 11.64 17.41
CA ASP A 152 11.41 11.70 18.86
C ASP A 152 10.89 13.10 19.16
N LEU A 153 9.63 13.34 18.80
CA LEU A 153 8.82 14.30 19.53
C LEU A 153 8.26 13.50 20.68
N GLU A 154 9.02 13.51 21.76
CA GLU A 154 8.51 13.38 23.11
C GLU A 154 7.60 14.61 23.36
N ASP A 155 6.50 14.67 22.60
CA ASP A 155 5.45 15.67 22.78
C ASP A 155 4.64 15.22 23.99
N ASP A 156 4.69 16.01 25.06
CA ASP A 156 3.81 16.15 26.24
C ASP A 156 2.51 15.32 26.25
N TRP A 157 2.61 14.00 26.08
CA TRP A 157 1.44 13.15 25.97
C TRP A 157 0.86 12.94 27.36
N THR A 158 -0.42 13.29 27.52
CA THR A 158 -1.14 13.07 28.77
C THR A 158 -2.37 12.20 28.55
N PRO A 159 -2.81 11.42 29.56
CA PRO A 159 -4.05 10.64 29.46
C PRO A 159 -5.30 11.47 29.13
N LYS A 160 -5.26 12.79 29.33
CA LYS A 160 -6.36 13.69 28.99
C LYS A 160 -6.58 13.80 27.49
N ASP A 161 -5.53 13.62 26.68
CA ASP A 161 -5.60 13.62 25.22
C ASP A 161 -6.42 12.43 24.67
N LEU A 162 -6.65 11.40 25.49
CA LEU A 162 -7.50 10.27 25.14
C LEU A 162 -9.00 10.62 25.14
N ALA A 163 -9.41 11.60 25.95
CA ALA A 163 -10.83 11.95 26.12
C ALA A 163 -11.48 12.41 24.80
N ASP A 164 -10.72 13.08 23.93
CA ASP A 164 -11.17 13.60 22.64
C ASP A 164 -11.18 12.55 21.52
N ILE A 165 -10.63 11.35 21.77
CA ILE A 165 -10.59 10.28 20.78
C ILE A 165 -11.98 9.65 20.64
N HIS A 166 -12.60 9.92 19.50
CA HIS A 166 -13.85 9.27 19.11
C HIS A 166 -13.53 7.88 18.55
N ILE A 167 -14.09 6.85 19.20
CA ILE A 167 -14.01 5.45 18.75
C ILE A 167 -14.97 5.30 17.56
N GLY A 168 -14.46 5.50 16.35
CA GLY A 168 -15.19 5.29 15.09
C GLY A 168 -14.81 3.96 14.43
N PRO A 169 -15.52 3.53 13.36
CA PRO A 169 -15.03 2.46 12.50
C PRO A 169 -13.61 2.82 12.03
N GLU A 170 -12.67 1.89 12.17
CA GLU A 170 -11.25 2.11 11.89
C GLU A 170 -11.08 2.67 10.47
N GLY A 171 -10.86 3.98 10.37
CA GLY A 171 -10.76 4.70 9.11
C GLY A 171 -9.52 4.26 8.35
N GLU A 172 -9.74 3.39 7.37
CA GLU A 172 -8.84 3.07 6.28
C GLU A 172 -8.43 4.36 5.56
N SER A 173 -7.24 4.88 5.81
CA SER A 173 -6.74 6.07 5.09
C SER A 173 -5.25 5.98 4.81
N LYS A 174 -4.79 4.81 4.38
CA LYS A 174 -3.48 4.67 3.71
C LYS A 174 -3.54 3.84 2.42
N ILE A 175 -4.69 3.22 2.15
CA ILE A 175 -4.93 2.42 0.95
C ILE A 175 -5.05 3.33 -0.29
N GLU A 176 -5.63 4.54 -0.15
CA GLU A 176 -5.80 5.47 -1.29
C GLU A 176 -4.47 5.99 -1.87
N SER A 177 -3.45 6.24 -1.04
CA SER A 177 -2.11 6.64 -1.54
C SER A 177 -1.35 5.47 -2.17
N GLY A 178 -1.52 4.25 -1.67
CA GLY A 178 -0.88 3.06 -2.27
C GLY A 178 -1.52 2.67 -3.60
N LEU A 179 -2.86 2.76 -3.68
CA LEU A 179 -3.65 2.41 -4.86
C LEU A 179 -3.35 3.35 -6.04
N SER A 180 -3.20 4.65 -5.78
CA SER A 180 -2.86 5.64 -6.82
C SER A 180 -1.46 5.42 -7.38
N ILE A 181 -0.46 5.17 -6.52
CA ILE A 181 0.91 4.83 -6.95
C ILE A 181 0.92 3.51 -7.74
N PHE A 182 0.13 2.52 -7.30
CA PHE A 182 -0.05 1.26 -8.02
C PHE A 182 -0.65 1.48 -9.42
N PHE A 183 -1.74 2.24 -9.53
CA PHE A 183 -2.36 2.54 -10.82
C PHE A 183 -1.42 3.30 -11.75
N ILE A 184 -0.60 4.22 -11.24
CA ILE A 184 0.41 4.93 -12.04
C ILE A 184 1.49 3.98 -12.55
N LEU A 185 2.02 3.09 -11.72
CA LEU A 185 3.03 2.13 -12.13
C LEU A 185 2.48 1.12 -13.14
N VAL A 186 1.27 0.61 -12.90
CA VAL A 186 0.56 -0.26 -13.85
C VAL A 186 0.29 0.48 -15.16
N PHE A 187 -0.11 1.74 -15.11
CA PHE A 187 -0.34 2.56 -16.30
C PHE A 187 0.93 2.77 -17.13
N ILE A 188 2.07 3.04 -16.48
CA ILE A 188 3.38 3.16 -17.15
C ILE A 188 3.77 1.83 -17.82
N VAL A 189 3.61 0.71 -17.13
CA VAL A 189 3.92 -0.62 -17.68
C VAL A 189 2.98 -0.96 -18.85
N ILE A 190 1.69 -0.65 -18.75
CA ILE A 190 0.72 -0.86 -19.84
C ILE A 190 1.09 -0.02 -21.06
N ILE A 191 1.39 1.27 -20.88
CA ILE A 191 1.84 2.15 -21.97
C ILE A 191 3.12 1.62 -22.63
N ASN A 192 4.06 1.11 -21.83
CA ASN A 192 5.33 0.62 -22.34
C ASN A 192 5.21 -0.74 -23.06
N THR A 193 4.33 -1.62 -22.57
CA THR A 193 4.12 -2.98 -23.11
C THR A 193 3.16 -2.99 -24.31
N MET A 194 2.31 -1.97 -24.45
CA MET A 194 1.46 -1.74 -25.62
C MET A 194 2.04 -0.59 -26.48
N PRO A 195 3.02 -0.86 -27.37
CA PRO A 195 3.58 0.16 -28.27
C PRO A 195 2.58 0.74 -29.28
N PHE A 196 1.34 0.23 -29.31
CA PHE A 196 0.23 0.77 -30.09
C PHE A 196 -0.38 2.06 -29.49
N LEU A 197 -0.27 2.30 -28.18
CA LEU A 197 -0.82 3.53 -27.57
C LEU A 197 -0.02 4.80 -27.94
N PRO A 198 1.33 4.80 -27.92
CA PRO A 198 2.12 5.92 -28.44
C PRO A 198 1.84 6.21 -29.92
N SER A 199 1.66 5.17 -30.76
CA SER A 199 1.44 5.35 -32.19
C SER A 199 0.04 5.88 -32.53
N ILE A 200 -1.01 5.52 -31.77
CA ILE A 200 -2.32 6.19 -31.89
C ILE A 200 -2.20 7.66 -31.50
N ALA A 201 -1.52 7.98 -30.40
CA ALA A 201 -1.34 9.36 -29.96
C ALA A 201 -0.60 10.20 -31.01
N GLU A 202 0.46 9.67 -31.62
CA GLU A 202 1.15 10.30 -32.76
C GLU A 202 0.22 10.50 -33.97
N SER A 203 -0.62 9.52 -34.30
CA SER A 203 -1.56 9.65 -35.42
C SER A 203 -2.64 10.71 -35.20
N ILE A 204 -3.15 10.85 -33.96
CA ILE A 204 -4.13 11.88 -33.59
C ILE A 204 -3.47 13.27 -33.56
N ILE A 205 -2.27 13.40 -33.01
CA ILE A 205 -1.52 14.67 -32.97
C ILE A 205 -1.21 15.15 -34.40
N SER A 206 -0.81 14.24 -35.29
CA SER A 206 -0.56 14.54 -36.70
C SER A 206 -1.84 15.00 -37.43
N SER A 207 -2.97 14.32 -37.18
CA SER A 207 -4.29 14.70 -37.71
C SER A 207 -4.73 16.09 -37.26
N ILE A 208 -4.52 16.43 -35.97
CA ILE A 208 -4.80 17.75 -35.42
C ILE A 208 -3.89 18.82 -36.04
N TYR A 209 -2.60 18.55 -36.21
CA TYR A 209 -1.66 19.47 -36.85
C TYR A 209 -1.99 19.79 -38.32
N CYS A 210 -2.59 18.84 -39.05
CA CYS A 210 -3.11 19.08 -40.40
C CYS A 210 -4.40 19.91 -40.43
N MET A 211 -5.19 19.90 -39.34
CA MET A 211 -6.43 20.68 -39.23
C MET A 211 -6.20 22.13 -38.76
N VAL A 212 -5.02 22.44 -38.19
CA VAL A 212 -4.65 23.82 -37.84
C VAL A 212 -4.21 24.55 -39.11
N PRO A 213 -4.95 25.58 -39.58
CA PRO A 213 -4.54 26.31 -40.78
C PRO A 213 -3.21 27.03 -40.51
N LYS A 214 -2.18 26.72 -41.31
CA LYS A 214 -0.90 27.43 -41.28
C LYS A 214 -1.17 28.94 -41.44
N PRO A 215 -0.69 29.81 -40.54
CA PRO A 215 -0.82 31.24 -40.74
C PRO A 215 -0.07 31.65 -42.01
N ARG A 216 -0.78 32.40 -42.87
CA ARG A 216 -0.27 33.00 -44.11
C ARG A 216 1.06 33.69 -43.82
N LYS A 217 2.14 33.21 -44.46
CA LYS A 217 3.47 33.85 -44.43
C LYS A 217 3.33 35.32 -44.83
N TRP A 218 3.41 36.20 -43.84
CA TRP A 218 3.82 37.59 -44.01
C TRP A 218 5.08 37.74 -43.16
N PHE A 219 6.25 37.76 -43.81
CA PHE A 219 7.30 38.74 -43.54
C PHE A 219 8.43 38.53 -44.55
N TYR A 220 8.52 39.50 -45.47
CA TYR A 220 9.72 39.85 -46.21
C TYR A 220 10.69 40.60 -45.29
N LEU A 221 11.99 40.56 -45.63
CA LEU A 221 13.06 41.51 -45.31
C LEU A 221 13.55 41.59 -43.85
N ILE A 222 14.83 41.23 -43.65
CA ILE A 222 15.93 42.13 -43.20
C ILE A 222 17.27 41.40 -43.45
N CYS A 223 18.11 42.04 -44.25
CA CYS A 223 19.54 41.81 -44.62
C CYS A 223 20.01 40.41 -44.99
#